data_AF-K1T5S4-F1
#
_entry.id   AF-K1T5S4-F1
#
_cell.length_a   1.000
_cell.length_b   1.000
_cell.length_c   1.000
_cell.angle_alpha   90.00
_cell.angle_beta   90.00
_cell.angle_gamma   90.00
#
_symmetry.space_group_name_H-M   'P 1'
#
loop_
_entity.id
_entity.type
_entity.pdbx_description
1 polymer ?
#
loop_
_entity_poly.entity_id
_entity_poly.type
_entity_poly.pdbx_seq_one_letter_code
_entity_poly.pdbx_strand_id
1 'polypeptide(L)'
;MCVQSGYNYEKAFQNTVNVCKQLMKQYGIDAAHVLQHYDVCAKNCPSTIRAKGDWNRFKRLIGSSETVTVEKYYRTRKTWTDSKSQIGAYKSLENAKKEWKQGYTIYDWNGKAVYPVQTSKKAVVLTGKFETQLPIIREGNSGVAVSVLQSVLGVTV
;
A
#
# COMPACT_ATOMS: atom_id res chain seq x y z
N MET A 1 -16.07 17.78 0.01
CA MET A 1 -15.94 17.90 1.48
C MET A 1 -17.27 17.51 2.11
N CYS A 2 -17.29 16.58 3.06
CA CYS A 2 -18.53 16.19 3.74
C CYS A 2 -18.99 17.33 4.67
N VAL A 3 -20.23 17.78 4.52
CA VAL A 3 -20.84 18.89 5.28
C VAL A 3 -22.18 18.49 5.90
N GLN A 4 -22.45 17.19 5.98
CA GLN A 4 -23.70 16.66 6.55
C GLN A 4 -23.73 16.81 8.07
N SER A 5 -24.94 16.92 8.62
CA SER A 5 -25.16 16.94 10.07
C SER A 5 -24.61 15.66 10.71
N GLY A 6 -23.93 15.78 11.86
CA GLY A 6 -23.28 14.67 12.56
C GLY A 6 -21.81 14.41 12.17
N TYR A 7 -21.27 15.09 11.15
CA TYR A 7 -19.86 14.97 10.78
C TYR A 7 -19.01 16.15 11.25
N ASN A 8 -17.74 15.89 11.55
CA ASN A 8 -16.79 16.92 11.97
C ASN A 8 -16.31 17.75 10.76
N TYR A 9 -16.91 18.93 10.60
CA TYR A 9 -16.56 19.90 9.55
C TYR A 9 -15.08 20.26 9.55
N GLU A 10 -14.50 20.57 10.71
CA GLU A 10 -13.11 21.01 10.82
C GLU A 10 -12.15 19.92 10.36
N LYS A 11 -12.39 18.66 10.76
CA LYS A 11 -11.61 17.52 10.28
C LYS A 11 -11.74 17.34 8.76
N ALA A 12 -12.94 17.47 8.22
CA ALA A 12 -13.17 17.39 6.77
C ALA A 12 -12.48 18.54 6.01
N PHE A 13 -12.46 19.74 6.59
CA PHE A 13 -11.80 20.92 6.05
C PHE A 13 -10.27 20.75 6.00
N GLN A 14 -9.64 20.33 7.11
CA GLN A 14 -8.21 20.05 7.16
C GLN A 14 -7.80 18.93 6.20
N ASN A 15 -8.59 17.86 6.12
CA ASN A 15 -8.36 16.80 5.13
C ASN A 15 -8.44 17.33 3.69
N THR A 16 -9.36 18.25 3.42
CA THR A 16 -9.51 18.88 2.09
C THR A 16 -8.28 19.73 1.74
N VAL A 17 -7.77 20.52 2.70
CA VAL A 17 -6.50 21.26 2.54
C VAL A 17 -5.35 20.31 2.21
N ASN A 18 -5.25 19.19 2.93
CA ASN A 18 -4.18 18.20 2.74
C ASN A 18 -4.22 17.54 1.36
N VAL A 19 -5.41 17.16 0.90
CA VAL A 19 -5.59 16.60 -0.45
C VAL A 19 -5.26 17.65 -1.51
N CYS A 20 -5.70 18.90 -1.32
CA CYS A 20 -5.40 19.99 -2.24
C CYS A 20 -3.88 20.23 -2.37
N LYS A 21 -3.14 20.29 -1.25
CA LYS A 21 -1.68 20.40 -1.25
C LYS A 21 -0.98 19.25 -2.00
N GLN A 22 -1.48 18.02 -1.85
CA GLN A 22 -0.94 16.86 -2.57
C GLN A 22 -1.13 17.02 -4.08
N LEU A 23 -2.32 17.42 -4.53
CA LEU A 23 -2.61 17.66 -5.94
C LEU A 23 -1.78 18.83 -6.49
N MET A 24 -1.67 19.92 -5.73
CA MET A 24 -0.82 21.07 -6.07
C MET A 24 0.63 20.64 -6.32
N LYS A 25 1.19 19.82 -5.41
CA LYS A 25 2.55 19.28 -5.56
C LYS A 25 2.68 18.31 -6.74
N GLN A 26 1.70 17.43 -6.94
CA GLN A 26 1.74 16.42 -7.99
C GLN A 26 1.68 17.03 -9.39
N TYR A 27 0.90 18.11 -9.56
CA TYR A 27 0.67 18.73 -10.86
C TYR A 27 1.40 20.08 -11.04
N GLY A 28 2.20 20.51 -10.05
CA GLY A 28 2.88 21.80 -10.10
C GLY A 28 1.94 23.01 -10.12
N ILE A 29 0.78 22.91 -9.48
CA ILE A 29 -0.23 23.98 -9.43
C ILE A 29 0.08 24.87 -8.23
N ASP A 30 0.27 26.17 -8.46
CA ASP A 30 0.46 27.13 -7.37
C ASP A 30 -0.85 27.39 -6.60
N ALA A 31 -0.72 28.03 -5.43
CA ALA A 31 -1.89 28.35 -4.62
C ALA A 31 -2.84 29.33 -5.31
N ALA A 32 -2.38 30.21 -6.19
CA ALA A 32 -3.20 31.21 -6.88
C ALA A 32 -4.20 30.57 -7.85
N HIS A 33 -3.79 29.50 -8.54
CA HIS A 33 -4.60 28.74 -9.50
C HIS A 33 -5.63 27.80 -8.85
N VAL A 34 -5.69 27.72 -7.52
CA VAL A 34 -6.76 27.00 -6.81
C VAL A 34 -7.99 27.90 -6.66
N LEU A 35 -9.04 27.58 -7.41
CA LEU A 35 -10.29 28.35 -7.49
C LEU A 35 -11.46 27.62 -6.83
N GLN A 36 -12.47 28.37 -6.40
CA GLN A 36 -13.78 27.82 -6.03
C GLN A 36 -14.69 27.82 -7.25
N HIS A 37 -15.71 26.96 -7.25
CA HIS A 37 -16.67 26.84 -8.36
C HIS A 37 -17.39 28.17 -8.64
N TYR A 38 -17.61 28.98 -7.60
CA TYR A 38 -18.15 30.33 -7.74
C TYR A 38 -17.34 31.22 -8.70
N ASP A 39 -16.01 31.16 -8.65
CA ASP A 39 -15.17 32.03 -9.48
C ASP A 39 -15.15 31.58 -10.95
N VAL A 40 -15.60 30.34 -11.23
CA VAL A 40 -15.61 29.74 -12.57
C VAL A 40 -16.97 29.89 -13.25
N CYS A 41 -18.08 29.70 -12.53
CA CYS A 41 -19.42 29.72 -13.12
C CYS A 41 -20.48 30.44 -12.26
N ALA A 42 -20.08 31.23 -11.27
CA ALA A 42 -20.96 31.93 -10.33
C ALA A 42 -21.88 31.02 -9.49
N LYS A 43 -21.75 29.70 -9.56
CA LYS A 43 -22.48 28.78 -8.68
C LYS A 43 -22.05 29.00 -7.24
N ASN A 44 -23.00 29.13 -6.32
CA ASN A 44 -22.73 29.27 -4.88
C ASN A 44 -22.19 27.96 -4.27
N CYS A 45 -20.96 27.59 -4.65
CA CYS A 45 -20.26 26.40 -4.22
C CYS A 45 -18.75 26.72 -4.12
N PRO A 46 -18.06 26.35 -3.03
CA PRO A 46 -18.52 25.58 -1.87
C PRO A 46 -19.37 26.42 -0.90
N SER A 47 -20.67 26.17 -0.83
CA SER A 47 -21.65 27.00 -0.11
C SER A 47 -21.35 27.11 1.38
N THR A 48 -21.01 26.00 2.04
CA THR A 48 -20.70 25.98 3.47
C THR A 48 -19.43 26.75 3.81
N ILE A 49 -18.38 26.64 2.98
CA ILE A 49 -17.12 27.38 3.18
C ILE A 49 -17.35 28.87 2.97
N ARG A 50 -18.13 29.24 1.95
CA ARG A 50 -18.49 30.64 1.66
C ARG A 50 -19.35 31.24 2.77
N ALA A 51 -20.37 30.52 3.23
CA ALA A 51 -21.23 30.95 4.33
C ALA A 51 -20.46 31.17 5.64
N LYS A 52 -19.39 30.40 5.87
CA LYS A 52 -18.51 30.54 7.05
C LYS A 52 -17.37 31.55 6.87
N GLY A 53 -17.15 32.10 5.66
CA GLY A 53 -15.99 32.95 5.37
C GLY A 53 -14.65 32.20 5.37
N ASP A 54 -14.66 30.87 5.33
CA ASP A 54 -13.47 30.01 5.45
C ASP A 54 -12.62 29.98 4.17
N TRP A 55 -13.06 30.58 3.07
CA TRP A 55 -12.33 30.54 1.80
C TRP A 55 -10.94 31.19 1.93
N ASN A 56 -10.85 32.34 2.60
CA ASN A 56 -9.58 33.02 2.83
C ASN A 56 -8.66 32.19 3.74
N ARG A 57 -9.24 31.50 4.73
CA ARG A 57 -8.53 30.55 5.59
C ARG A 57 -7.98 29.37 4.78
N PHE A 58 -8.79 28.81 3.87
CA PHE A 58 -8.39 27.73 2.97
C PHE A 58 -7.19 28.14 2.10
N LYS A 59 -7.27 29.31 1.45
CA LYS A 59 -6.17 29.84 0.61
C LYS A 59 -4.87 30.05 1.38
N ARG A 60 -4.93 30.58 2.61
CA ARG A 60 -3.74 30.69 3.47
C ARG A 60 -3.15 29.34 3.82
N LEU A 61 -3.99 28.36 4.17
CA LEU A 61 -3.52 27.04 4.58
C LEU A 61 -2.85 26.31 3.42
N ILE A 62 -3.39 26.35 2.20
CA ILE A 62 -2.77 25.71 1.03
C ILE A 62 -1.50 26.44 0.56
N GLY A 63 -1.42 27.76 0.75
CA GLY A 63 -0.24 28.57 0.42
C GLY A 63 0.88 28.49 1.47
N SER A 64 0.57 28.08 2.70
CA SER A 64 1.59 27.83 3.71
C SER A 64 2.38 26.55 3.39
N SER A 65 3.70 26.67 3.39
CA SER A 65 4.64 25.53 3.20
C SER A 65 4.63 24.55 4.38
N GLU A 66 3.84 24.79 5.42
CA GLU A 66 3.68 23.83 6.52
C GLU A 66 2.98 22.56 6.03
N THR A 67 3.76 21.49 5.93
CA THR A 67 3.25 20.15 5.64
C THR A 67 2.50 19.65 6.86
N VAL A 68 1.17 19.76 6.84
CA VAL A 68 0.34 19.12 7.85
C VAL A 68 0.55 17.62 7.74
N THR A 69 0.94 16.98 8.83
CA THR A 69 1.23 15.55 8.88
C THR A 69 -0.06 14.78 8.65
N VAL A 70 -0.27 14.31 7.42
CA VAL A 70 -1.35 13.35 7.14
C VAL A 70 -1.11 12.13 8.00
N GLU A 71 -2.08 11.76 8.83
CA GLU A 71 -1.99 10.54 9.64
C GLU A 71 -1.87 9.34 8.68
N LYS A 72 -0.68 8.78 8.59
CA LYS A 72 -0.36 7.61 7.75
C LYS A 72 -0.66 6.35 8.56
N TYR A 73 -1.44 5.44 7.96
CA TYR A 73 -1.82 4.17 8.58
C TYR A 73 -1.35 2.99 7.73
N TYR A 74 -0.91 1.94 8.40
CA TYR A 74 -0.72 0.61 7.82
C TYR A 74 -2.04 -0.14 7.85
N ARG A 75 -2.41 -0.73 6.72
CA ARG A 75 -3.69 -1.43 6.55
C ARG A 75 -3.46 -2.92 6.37
N THR A 76 -4.13 -3.73 7.18
CA THR A 76 -4.04 -5.19 7.10
C THR A 76 -5.26 -5.74 6.36
N ARG A 77 -5.04 -6.36 5.20
CA ARG A 77 -6.09 -6.89 4.30
C ARG A 77 -5.57 -8.02 3.42
N LYS A 78 -6.47 -8.84 2.85
CA LYS A 78 -6.09 -9.95 1.95
C LYS A 78 -5.40 -9.45 0.69
N THR A 79 -6.03 -8.47 0.02
CA THR A 79 -5.52 -7.81 -1.19
C THR A 79 -5.74 -6.30 -1.11
N TRP A 80 -4.96 -5.52 -1.85
CA TRP A 80 -5.13 -4.06 -1.88
C TRP A 80 -6.43 -3.59 -2.57
N THR A 81 -6.99 -4.40 -3.46
CA THR A 81 -8.25 -4.07 -4.15
C THR A 81 -9.48 -4.38 -3.31
N ASP A 82 -9.42 -5.39 -2.44
CA ASP A 82 -10.52 -5.75 -1.56
C ASP A 82 -10.48 -4.94 -0.26
N SER A 83 -11.20 -3.81 -0.26
CA SER A 83 -11.34 -2.95 0.92
C SER A 83 -12.19 -3.58 2.02
N LYS A 84 -13.08 -4.54 1.71
CA LYS A 84 -13.98 -5.17 2.69
C LYS A 84 -13.27 -6.21 3.55
N SER A 85 -12.21 -6.82 3.03
CA SER A 85 -11.32 -7.71 3.79
C SER A 85 -10.37 -6.97 4.75
N GLN A 86 -10.58 -5.68 5.05
CA GLN A 86 -9.74 -4.94 5.99
C GLN A 86 -10.07 -5.33 7.42
N ILE A 87 -9.08 -5.91 8.13
CA ILE A 87 -9.24 -6.31 9.54
C ILE A 87 -8.75 -5.25 10.52
N GLY A 88 -7.87 -4.34 10.08
CA GLY A 88 -7.32 -3.30 10.95
C GLY A 88 -6.55 -2.20 10.20
N ALA A 89 -6.44 -1.04 10.84
CA ALA A 89 -5.65 0.10 10.39
C ALA A 89 -4.85 0.68 11.57
N TYR A 90 -3.52 0.63 11.48
CA TYR A 90 -2.62 0.93 12.60
C TYR A 90 -1.66 2.06 12.25
N LYS A 91 -1.34 2.93 13.23
CA LYS A 91 -0.35 4.00 13.04
C LYS A 91 1.10 3.48 13.00
N SER A 92 1.37 2.36 13.69
CA SER A 92 2.68 1.72 13.74
C SER A 92 2.66 0.36 13.05
N LEU A 93 3.74 0.05 12.32
CA LEU A 93 3.95 -1.26 11.70
C LEU A 93 4.04 -2.37 12.75
N GLU A 94 4.59 -2.08 13.93
CA GLU A 94 4.72 -3.05 15.02
C GLU A 94 3.36 -3.49 15.55
N ASN A 95 2.45 -2.53 15.74
CA ASN A 95 1.07 -2.82 16.14
C ASN A 95 0.35 -3.63 15.05
N ALA A 96 0.57 -3.29 13.78
CA ALA A 96 0.02 -4.04 12.66
C ALA A 96 0.54 -5.49 12.61
N LYS A 97 1.82 -5.71 12.95
CA LYS A 97 2.42 -7.06 13.06
C LYS A 97 1.87 -7.84 14.25
N LYS A 98 1.61 -7.18 15.39
CA LYS A 98 1.08 -7.81 16.60
C LYS A 98 -0.32 -8.40 16.39
N GLU A 99 -1.17 -7.68 15.66
CA GLU A 99 -2.54 -8.12 15.34
C GLU A 99 -2.67 -8.80 13.98
N TRP A 100 -1.54 -9.10 13.33
CA TRP A 100 -1.52 -9.76 12.04
C TRP A 100 -2.02 -11.22 12.14
N LYS A 101 -2.77 -11.64 11.13
CA LYS A 101 -3.31 -13.00 10.99
C LYS A 101 -2.80 -13.64 9.70
N GLN A 102 -2.55 -14.95 9.74
CA GLN A 102 -2.12 -15.72 8.56
C GLN A 102 -3.15 -15.57 7.41
N GLY A 103 -2.66 -15.29 6.21
CA GLY A 103 -3.49 -15.03 5.02
C GLY A 103 -3.83 -13.56 4.76
N TYR A 104 -3.35 -12.63 5.60
CA TYR A 104 -3.46 -11.19 5.37
C TYR A 104 -2.11 -10.55 5.02
N THR A 105 -2.15 -9.44 4.30
CA THR A 105 -0.99 -8.63 3.92
C THR A 105 -1.13 -7.23 4.54
N ILE A 106 -0.07 -6.73 5.16
CA ILE A 106 0.01 -5.36 5.68
C ILE A 106 0.53 -4.47 4.56
N TYR A 107 -0.23 -3.45 4.23
CA TYR A 107 0.09 -2.46 3.22
C TYR A 107 0.37 -1.09 3.85
N ASP A 108 1.24 -0.30 3.23
CA ASP A 108 1.41 1.11 3.58
C ASP A 108 0.26 1.98 3.04
N TRP A 109 0.33 3.29 3.32
CA TRP A 109 -0.67 4.26 2.85
C TRP A 109 -0.69 4.43 1.32
N ASN A 110 0.35 3.99 0.61
CA ASN A 110 0.44 4.01 -0.85
C ASN A 110 -0.03 2.71 -1.51
N GLY A 111 -0.31 1.66 -0.71
CA GLY A 111 -0.70 0.36 -1.20
C GLY A 111 0.43 -0.60 -1.55
N LYS A 112 1.64 -0.30 -1.09
CA LYS A 112 2.77 -1.22 -1.17
C LYS A 112 2.64 -2.26 -0.06
N ALA A 113 2.77 -3.54 -0.41
CA ALA A 113 2.85 -4.62 0.57
C ALA A 113 4.16 -4.51 1.35
N VAL A 114 4.05 -4.29 2.66
CA VAL A 114 5.19 -4.17 3.59
C VAL A 114 5.40 -5.47 4.36
N TYR A 115 4.34 -6.25 4.58
CA TYR A 115 4.41 -7.54 5.27
C TYR A 115 3.36 -8.53 4.74
N PRO A 116 3.65 -9.84 4.60
CA PRO A 116 4.96 -10.48 4.83
C PRO A 116 6.02 -9.93 3.89
N VAL A 117 7.25 -9.77 4.40
CA VAL A 117 8.38 -9.44 3.53
C VAL A 117 8.50 -10.61 2.58
N GLN A 118 8.09 -10.43 1.34
CA GLN A 118 8.49 -11.32 0.26
C GLN A 118 10.00 -11.15 0.18
N THR A 119 10.75 -11.90 0.98
CA THR A 119 12.12 -12.24 0.63
C THR A 119 11.95 -12.79 -0.77
N SER A 120 12.36 -12.01 -1.77
CA SER A 120 12.61 -12.51 -3.12
C SER A 120 13.15 -13.90 -2.91
N LYS A 121 12.49 -14.94 -3.44
CA LYS A 121 13.04 -16.29 -3.43
C LYS A 121 14.49 -16.14 -3.89
N LYS A 122 15.44 -16.07 -2.96
CA LYS A 122 16.83 -16.27 -3.30
C LYS A 122 16.76 -17.67 -3.87
N ALA A 123 17.08 -17.81 -5.14
CA ALA A 123 17.46 -19.11 -5.65
C ALA A 123 18.38 -19.69 -4.59
N VAL A 124 17.97 -20.78 -3.95
CA VAL A 124 18.85 -21.51 -3.06
C VAL A 124 19.90 -22.07 -3.99
N VAL A 125 20.97 -21.31 -4.19
CA VAL A 125 22.16 -21.81 -4.88
C VAL A 125 22.76 -22.78 -3.89
N LEU A 126 22.53 -24.07 -4.13
CA LEU A 126 23.13 -25.17 -3.38
C LEU A 126 24.63 -25.18 -3.70
N THR A 127 25.40 -24.32 -3.05
CA THR A 127 26.87 -24.27 -3.17
C THR A 127 27.56 -25.26 -2.22
N GLY A 128 26.79 -26.04 -1.44
CA GLY A 128 27.33 -27.06 -0.55
C GLY A 128 27.57 -28.39 -1.28
N LYS A 129 28.69 -29.05 -0.98
CA LYS A 129 28.87 -30.47 -1.30
C LYS A 129 27.73 -31.26 -0.65
N PHE A 130 26.95 -31.94 -1.48
CA PHE A 130 25.91 -32.86 -1.01
C PHE A 130 26.49 -34.27 -1.05
N GLU A 131 26.80 -34.82 0.11
CA GLU A 131 27.25 -36.21 0.24
C GLU A 131 26.02 -37.10 0.40
N THR A 132 25.60 -37.75 -0.70
CA THR A 132 24.62 -38.84 -0.65
C THR A 132 25.29 -40.16 -0.96
N GLN A 133 24.93 -41.19 -0.20
CA GLN A 133 25.22 -42.56 -0.62
C GLN A 133 24.23 -42.93 -1.73
N LEU A 134 24.76 -43.17 -2.94
CA LEU A 134 23.97 -43.73 -4.02
C LEU A 134 23.63 -45.19 -3.69
N PRO A 135 22.39 -45.64 -3.98
CA PRO A 135 22.04 -47.04 -3.85
C PRO A 135 22.91 -47.89 -4.80
N ILE A 136 23.31 -49.08 -4.37
CA ILE A 136 24.03 -50.05 -5.22
C ILE A 136 23.05 -50.57 -6.26
N ILE A 137 23.24 -50.20 -7.53
CA ILE A 137 22.43 -50.71 -8.64
C ILE A 137 23.12 -51.96 -9.19
N ARG A 138 22.35 -53.04 -9.32
CA ARG A 138 22.78 -54.30 -9.95
C ARG A 138 22.05 -54.48 -11.29
N GLU A 139 22.62 -55.31 -12.16
CA GLU A 139 22.00 -55.69 -13.43
C GLU A 139 20.59 -56.26 -13.18
N GLY A 140 19.59 -55.75 -13.90
CA GLY A 140 18.18 -56.13 -13.74
C GLY A 140 17.35 -55.27 -12.77
N ASN A 141 17.95 -54.32 -12.04
CA ASN A 141 17.17 -53.38 -11.22
C ASN A 141 16.32 -52.46 -12.10
N SER A 142 15.08 -52.22 -11.70
CA SER A 142 14.16 -51.25 -12.32
C SER A 142 13.57 -50.30 -11.27
N GLY A 143 13.04 -49.15 -11.69
CA GLY A 143 12.34 -48.22 -10.82
C GLY A 143 13.19 -47.01 -10.40
N VAL A 144 12.82 -46.39 -9.27
CA VAL A 144 13.25 -45.04 -8.89
C VAL A 144 14.77 -44.86 -8.87
N ALA A 145 15.53 -45.85 -8.38
CA ALA A 145 16.99 -45.76 -8.31
C ALA A 145 17.65 -45.65 -9.70
N VAL A 146 17.14 -46.36 -10.70
CA VAL A 146 17.67 -46.32 -12.08
C VAL A 146 17.26 -45.03 -12.78
N SER A 147 16.02 -44.57 -12.58
CA SER A 147 15.54 -43.29 -13.13
C SER A 147 16.31 -42.08 -12.58
N VAL A 148 16.68 -42.12 -11.29
CA VAL A 148 17.53 -41.09 -10.68
C VAL A 148 18.93 -41.11 -11.29
N LEU A 149 19.55 -42.28 -11.47
CA LEU A 149 20.87 -42.38 -12.08
C LEU A 149 20.87 -41.92 -13.56
N GLN A 150 19.87 -42.30 -14.34
CA GLN A 150 19.68 -41.85 -15.73
C GLN A 150 19.58 -40.32 -15.82
N SER A 151 18.81 -39.71 -14.92
CA SER A 151 18.65 -38.25 -14.83
C SER A 151 19.95 -37.53 -14.49
N VAL A 152 20.76 -38.11 -13.57
CA VAL A 152 22.06 -37.55 -13.17
C VAL A 152 23.11 -37.69 -14.29
N LEU A 153 23.13 -38.82 -14.98
CA LEU A 153 24.09 -39.09 -16.07
C LEU A 153 23.67 -38.47 -17.41
N GLY A 154 22.48 -37.87 -17.50
CA GLY A 154 21.95 -37.31 -18.74
C GLY A 154 21.65 -38.37 -19.81
N VAL A 155 21.56 -39.64 -19.43
CA VAL A 155 21.24 -40.74 -20.34
C VAL A 155 19.73 -40.85 -20.42
N THR A 156 19.18 -40.46 -21.56
CA THR A 156 17.79 -40.75 -21.92
C THR A 156 17.74 -42.16 -22.51
N VAL A 157 16.87 -43.00 -21.98
CA VAL A 157 16.54 -44.32 -22.54
C VAL A 157 15.26 -44.21 -23.33
#